data_AF-A0A1F9ZQE4-F1
#
_entry.id   AF-A0A1F9ZQE4-F1
#
_cell.length_a   1.000
_cell.length_b   1.000
_cell.length_c   1.000
_cell.angle_alpha   90.00
_cell.angle_beta   90.00
_cell.angle_gamma   90.00
#
_symmetry.space_group_name_H-M   'P 1'
#
loop_
_entity.id
_entity.type
_entity.pdbx_description
1 polymer ?
#
loop_
_entity_poly.entity_id
_entity_poly.type
_entity_poly.pdbx_seq_one_letter_code
_entity_poly.pdbx_strand_id
1 'polypeptide(L)' 'MIDSVGGKILWRLPVLGQLLTNNADEPIDEIIAYWYPSHQSLLATRGTEITKLNFELRQDLIDYAIIHRVDGQNPPIVG' A
#
# COMPACT_ATOMS: atom_id res chain seq x y z
N MET A 1 3.52 11.59 5.46
CA MET A 1 2.46 11.49 4.43
C MET A 1 1.19 10.87 4.99
N ILE A 2 1.24 9.65 5.53
CA ILE A 2 0.01 8.99 6.00
C ILE A 2 -0.49 9.55 7.34
N ASP A 3 0.44 9.93 8.23
CA ASP A 3 0.10 10.51 9.53
C ASP A 3 -0.62 11.86 9.40
N SER A 4 -0.35 12.63 8.34
CA SER A 4 -0.98 13.94 8.11
C SER A 4 -2.46 13.84 7.76
N VAL A 5 -2.99 12.64 7.48
CA VAL A 5 -4.42 12.37 7.27
C VAL A 5 -5.00 11.43 8.34
N GLY A 6 -4.25 11.20 9.42
CA GLY A 6 -4.64 10.29 10.51
C GLY A 6 -4.61 8.81 10.12
N GLY A 7 -4.00 8.46 8.99
CA GLY A 7 -3.79 7.07 8.60
C GLY A 7 -2.59 6.45 9.31
N LYS A 8 -2.40 5.14 9.12
CA LYS A 8 -1.35 4.35 9.77
C LYS A 8 -0.81 3.29 8.82
N ILE A 9 0.47 2.93 8.96
CA ILE A 9 1.00 1.69 8.40
C ILE A 9 0.65 0.57 9.39
N LEU A 10 -0.09 -0.45 8.95
CA LEU A 10 -0.46 -1.58 9.79
C LEU A 10 0.68 -2.59 9.86
N TRP A 11 1.25 -2.93 8.71
CA TRP A 11 2.37 -3.87 8.59
C TRP A 11 3.12 -3.65 7.28
N ARG A 12 4.37 -4.11 7.27
CA ARG A 12 5.26 -4.21 6.10
C ARG A 12 5.80 -5.63 6.06
N LEU A 13 5.80 -6.22 4.86
CA LEU A 13 6.26 -7.58 4.64
C LEU A 13 7.22 -7.59 3.45
N PRO A 14 8.52 -7.87 3.65
CA PRO A 14 9.42 -8.14 2.54
C PRO A 14 9.07 -9.48 1.90
N VAL A 15 9.06 -9.53 0.56
CA VAL A 15 8.79 -10.75 -0.20
C VAL A 15 10.14 -11.37 -0.58
N LEU A 16 10.41 -12.56 -0.03
CA LEU A 16 11.67 -13.28 -0.25
C LEU A 16 11.59 -14.33 -1.38
N GLY A 17 10.40 -14.49 -1.96
CA GLY A 17 10.10 -15.45 -3.01
C GLY A 17 8.60 -15.72 -3.10
N GLN A 18 8.16 -16.30 -4.22
CA GLN A 18 6.77 -16.62 -4.49
C GLN A 18 6.60 -18.13 -4.65
N LEU A 19 5.94 -18.76 -3.67
CA LEU A 19 5.74 -20.21 -3.65
C LEU A 19 4.58 -20.66 -4.55
N LEU A 20 3.61 -19.78 -4.80
CA LEU A 20 2.42 -20.02 -5.62
C LEU A 20 2.36 -18.94 -6.69
N THR A 21 2.46 -19.34 -7.96
CA THR A 21 2.43 -18.41 -9.10
C THR A 21 1.37 -18.86 -10.09
N ASN A 22 0.69 -17.89 -10.72
CA ASN A 22 -0.39 -18.15 -11.67
C ASN A 22 0.15 -18.29 -13.10
N ASN A 23 1.29 -18.96 -13.27
CA ASN A 23 2.13 -18.99 -14.48
C ASN A 23 2.75 -17.63 -14.87
N ALA A 24 2.73 -16.65 -13.96
CA ALA A 24 3.47 -15.40 -14.08
C ALA A 24 4.01 -15.04 -12.70
N ASP A 25 5.32 -14.75 -12.64
CA ASP A 25 5.94 -14.20 -11.45
C ASP A 25 5.58 -12.70 -11.40
N GLU A 26 5.02 -12.25 -10.28
CA GLU A 26 4.82 -10.82 -10.07
C GLU A 26 6.10 -10.29 -9.39
N PRO A 27 6.85 -9.33 -9.94
CA PRO A 27 8.08 -8.84 -9.33
C PRO A 27 7.76 -7.93 -8.14
N ILE A 28 7.32 -8.54 -7.03
CA ILE A 28 6.96 -7.84 -5.80
C ILE A 28 8.08 -8.06 -4.80
N ASP A 29 8.76 -6.98 -4.42
CA ASP A 29 9.79 -6.99 -3.37
C ASP A 29 9.21 -6.76 -1.97
N GLU A 30 8.09 -6.05 -1.88
CA GLU A 30 7.49 -5.66 -0.60
C GLU A 30 5.97 -5.49 -0.70
N ILE A 31 5.27 -5.90 0.35
CA ILE A 31 3.84 -5.66 0.55
C ILE A 31 3.67 -4.74 1.76
N ILE A 32 2.90 -3.66 1.58
CA ILE A 32 2.65 -2.67 2.63
C ILE A 32 1.16 -2.47 2.82
N ALA A 33 0.67 -2.63 4.06
CA ALA A 33 -0.70 -2.32 4.41
C ALA A 33 -0.85 -0.94 5.04
N TYR A 34 -1.68 -0.12 4.42
CA TYR A 34 -2.06 1.19 4.90
C TYR A 34 -3.50 1.18 5.39
N TRP A 35 -3.73 1.75 6.58
CA TRP A 35 -5.06 2.02 7.10
C TRP A 35 -5.35 3.50 7.05
N TYR A 36 -6.57 3.84 6.63
CA TYR A 36 -7.09 5.20 6.65
C TYR A 36 -8.38 5.23 7.48
N PRO A 37 -8.60 6.27 8.30
CA PRO A 37 -9.79 6.35 9.15
C PRO A 37 -11.08 6.55 8.34
N SER A 38 -10.98 7.05 7.10
CA SER A 38 -12.10 7.16 6.17
C SER A 38 -11.60 7.16 4.72
N HIS A 39 -12.51 6.94 3.76
CA HIS A 39 -12.20 7.14 2.34
C HIS A 39 -11.78 8.59 2.04
N GLN A 40 -12.38 9.57 2.71
CA GLN A 40 -12.04 10.98 2.54
C GLN A 40 -10.60 11.26 2.98
N SER A 41 -10.12 10.60 4.04
CA SER A 41 -8.73 10.71 4.50
C SER A 41 -7.74 10.19 3.47
N LEU A 42 -8.07 9.11 2.76
CA LEU A 42 -7.27 8.66 1.62
C LEU A 42 -7.22 9.73 0.52
N LEU A 43 -8.37 10.31 0.13
CA LEU A 43 -8.40 11.33 -0.92
C LEU A 43 -7.64 12.60 -0.53
N ALA A 44 -7.72 13.00 0.74
CA ALA A 44 -7.02 14.17 1.27
C ALA A 44 -5.49 14.05 1.17
N THR A 45 -4.93 12.83 1.04
CA THR A 45 -3.48 12.67 0.84
C THR A 45 -3.00 13.40 -0.40
N ARG A 46 -3.76 13.41 -1.51
CA ARG A 46 -3.31 14.02 -2.78
C ARG A 46 -3.11 15.54 -2.73
N GLY A 47 -3.57 16.22 -1.68
CA GLY A 47 -3.57 17.68 -1.59
C GLY A 47 -2.33 18.32 -0.95
N THR A 48 -1.40 17.55 -0.39
CA THR A 48 -0.26 18.10 0.37
C THR A 48 1.07 18.02 -0.39
N GLU A 49 1.95 19.02 -0.21
CA GLU A 49 3.29 19.03 -0.80
C GLU A 49 4.13 17.81 -0.38
N ILE A 50 3.98 17.34 0.85
CA ILE A 50 4.65 16.13 1.36
C ILE A 50 4.23 14.90 0.55
N THR A 51 2.96 14.81 0.17
CA THR A 51 2.45 13.67 -0.60
C THR A 51 2.91 13.75 -2.06
N LYS A 52 2.97 14.94 -2.65
CA LYS A 52 3.52 15.14 -4.02
C LYS A 52 4.94 14.63 -4.11
N LEU A 53 5.82 15.08 -3.20
CA LEU A 53 7.21 14.62 -3.15
C LEU A 53 7.30 13.09 -2.94
N ASN A 54 6.45 12.52 -2.08
CA ASN A 54 6.40 11.07 -1.90
C ASN A 54 5.97 10.33 -3.17
N PHE A 55 5.05 10.87 -3.95
CA PHE A 55 4.63 10.27 -5.22
C PHE A 55 5.72 10.38 -6.28
N GLU A 56 6.42 11.50 -6.38
CA GLU A 56 7.57 11.67 -7.28
C GLU A 56 8.68 10.66 -6.95
N LEU A 57 9.08 10.56 -5.68
CA LEU A 57 10.08 9.57 -5.26
C LEU A 57 9.64 8.13 -5.53
N ARG A 58 8.35 7.82 -5.33
CA ARG A 58 7.82 6.49 -5.64
C ARG A 58 7.79 6.21 -7.13
N GLN A 59 7.51 7.23 -7.95
CA GLN A 59 7.52 7.10 -9.40
C GLN A 59 8.93 6.80 -9.94
N ASP A 60 9.97 7.35 -9.30
CA ASP A 60 11.35 7.12 -9.69
C ASP A 60 11.92 5.78 -9.20
N LEU A 61 11.38 5.23 -8.10
CA LEU A 61 11.94 4.04 -7.42
C LEU A 61 11.14 2.76 -7.61
N ILE A 62 9.85 2.85 -7.94
CA ILE A 62 8.95 1.70 -8.01
C ILE A 62 8.68 1.37 -9.47
N ASP A 63 9.29 0.30 -9.97
CA ASP A 63 9.08 -0.20 -11.33
C ASP A 63 7.67 -0.78 -11.52
N TYR A 64 7.12 -1.41 -10.48
CA TYR A 64 5.82 -2.09 -10.51
C TYR A 64 5.11 -2.01 -9.16
N ALA A 65 3.81 -1.71 -9.18
CA ALA A 65 2.97 -1.76 -7.99
C ALA A 65 1.51 -2.06 -8.33
N ILE A 66 0.86 -2.84 -7.46
CA ILE A 66 -0.60 -3.05 -7.47
C ILE A 66 -1.18 -2.46 -6.18
N ILE A 67 -2.33 -1.79 -6.30
CA ILE A 67 -3.06 -1.25 -5.15
C ILE A 67 -4.38 -2.01 -4.99
N HIS A 68 -4.51 -2.72 -3.88
CA HIS A 68 -5.76 -3.35 -3.49
C HIS A 68 -6.47 -2.51 -2.43
N ARG A 69 -7.73 -2.16 -2.68
CA ARG A 69 -8.61 -1.64 -1.65
C ARG A 69 -9.27 -2.82 -0.95
N VAL A 70 -9.01 -2.97 0.33
CA VAL A 70 -9.60 -4.01 1.18
C VAL A 70 -10.56 -3.33 2.15
N ASP A 71 -11.79 -3.82 2.26
CA ASP A 71 -12.66 -3.40 3.36
C ASP A 71 -12.15 -4.06 4.65
N GLY A 72 -12.01 -3.28 5.72
CA GLY A 72 -11.53 -3.81 7.00
C GLY A 72 -12.58 -4.67 7.72
N GLN A 73 -13.73 -4.95 7.09
CA GLN A 73 -14.84 -5.65 7.72
C GLN A 73 -14.75 -7.16 7.52
N ASN A 74 -13.98 -7.62 6.54
CA ASN A 74 -13.80 -9.05 6.27
C ASN A 74 -12.32 -9.45 6.29
N PRO A 75 -11.66 -9.43 7.46
CA PRO A 75 -10.28 -9.90 7.55
C PRO A 75 -10.20 -11.39 7.19
N PRO A 76 -9.07 -11.87 6.65
CA PRO A 76 -8.86 -13.30 6.43
C PRO A 76 -9.08 -14.06 7.74
N ILE A 77 -10.02 -15.01 7.73
CA ILE A 77 -10.26 -15.90 8.86
C ILE A 77 -9.19 -16.97 8.79
N VAL A 78 -8.31 -17.03 9.80
CA VAL A 78 -7.36 -18.12 9.94
C VAL A 78 -8.16 -19.38 10.25
N GLY A 79 -8.25 -20.29 9.27
CA GLY A 79 -8.88 -21.60 9.42
C GLY A 79 -8.01 -22.60 10.15
#